data_AF-A0A563CUG1-F1
#
_entry.id   AF-A0A563CUG1-F1
#
_cell.length_a   1.000
_cell.length_b   1.000
_cell.length_c   1.000
_cell.angle_alpha   90.00
_cell.angle_beta   90.00
_cell.angle_gamma   90.00
#
_symmetry.space_group_name_H-M   'P 1'
#
loop_
_entity.id
_entity.type
_entity.pdbx_description
1 polymer ?
#
loop_
_entity_poly.entity_id
_entity_poly.type
_entity_poly.pdbx_seq_one_letter_code
_entity_poly.pdbx_strand_id
1 'polypeptide(L)'
;GEFHVYDSFMGLPEKTQADASAAGEQFKAGELLAPRKTFIQNFKKADLKIPTIHKGWFADSTPKDVPESIIFAFFDGDFYESIADSFRVCGGKFHRKATIIVDDYANEALPGAARAVDKWLANNRQYTSRTESSLAIIHIL
;
A
#
# COMPACT_ATOMS: atom_id res chain seq x y z
N GLY A 1 -7.61 0.40 18.79
CA GLY A 1 -7.08 -0.30 17.61
C GLY A 1 -5.56 -0.27 17.67
N GLU A 2 -4.92 -1.17 16.95
CA GLU A 2 -3.48 -1.12 16.71
C GLU A 2 -3.21 -0.30 15.44
N PHE A 3 -2.07 0.38 15.37
CA PHE A 3 -1.64 1.09 14.18
C PHE A 3 -0.31 0.48 13.73
N HIS A 4 -0.33 -0.09 12.53
CA HIS A 4 0.81 -0.77 11.93
C HIS A 4 1.28 0.00 10.70
N VAL A 5 2.60 0.08 10.54
CA VAL A 5 3.25 0.69 9.39
C VAL A 5 4.23 -0.32 8.81
N TYR A 6 4.13 -0.54 7.50
CA TYR A 6 4.97 -1.44 6.73
C TYR A 6 5.75 -0.59 5.74
N ASP A 7 7.08 -0.70 5.75
CA ASP A 7 7.94 0.06 4.84
C ASP A 7 9.32 -0.61 4.75
N SER A 8 9.96 -0.55 3.60
CA SER A 8 11.35 -1.00 3.44
C SER A 8 12.33 -0.08 4.20
N PHE A 9 11.96 1.20 4.32
CA PHE A 9 12.78 2.35 4.68
C PHE A 9 14.02 2.48 3.78
N MET A 10 13.89 1.99 2.55
CA MET A 10 14.92 1.96 1.52
C MET A 10 14.47 2.61 0.21
N GLY A 11 13.29 3.23 0.19
CA GLY A 11 12.71 3.82 -1.00
C GLY A 11 12.02 2.79 -1.90
N LEU A 12 11.70 3.22 -3.11
CA LEU A 12 11.01 2.41 -4.11
C LEU A 12 11.81 1.15 -4.49
N PRO A 13 11.15 0.01 -4.77
CA PRO A 13 11.79 -1.14 -5.37
C PRO A 13 12.09 -0.89 -6.86
N GLU A 14 12.66 -1.88 -7.55
CA GLU A 14 12.81 -1.82 -9.00
C GLU A 14 11.45 -1.84 -9.71
N LYS A 15 11.34 -1.08 -10.80
CA LYS A 15 10.15 -1.08 -11.65
C LYS A 15 10.04 -2.38 -12.43
N THR A 16 8.80 -2.76 -12.68
CA THR A 16 8.47 -3.81 -13.64
C THR A 16 7.84 -3.20 -14.90
N GLN A 17 7.58 -4.04 -15.91
CA GLN A 17 6.81 -3.63 -17.09
C GLN A 17 5.40 -3.13 -16.73
N ALA A 18 4.85 -3.57 -15.60
CA ALA A 18 3.54 -3.12 -15.11
C ALA A 18 3.55 -1.65 -14.66
N ASP A 19 4.73 -1.08 -14.39
CA ASP A 19 4.92 0.29 -13.89
C ASP A 19 5.39 1.25 -14.99
N ALA A 20 5.52 0.76 -16.23
CA ALA A 20 6.03 1.55 -17.35
C ALA A 20 5.08 2.72 -17.68
N SER A 21 5.59 3.94 -17.51
CA SER A 21 4.93 5.19 -17.90
C SER A 21 5.98 6.27 -18.17
N ALA A 22 5.81 7.00 -19.28
CA ALA A 22 6.65 8.16 -19.61
C ALA A 22 6.46 9.31 -18.61
N ALA A 23 5.27 9.46 -18.03
CA ALA A 23 4.99 10.47 -17.00
C ALA A 23 5.65 10.14 -15.64
N GLY A 24 6.13 8.90 -15.48
CA GLY A 24 6.70 8.39 -14.24
C GLY A 24 8.19 8.11 -14.27
N GLU A 25 8.94 8.54 -15.29
CA GLU A 25 10.36 8.18 -15.47
C GLU A 25 11.25 8.53 -14.27
N GLN A 26 10.88 9.54 -13.49
CA GLN A 26 11.56 9.95 -12.26
C GLN A 26 11.46 8.92 -11.12
N PHE A 27 10.39 8.11 -11.08
CA PHE A 27 10.21 7.09 -10.04
C PHE A 27 11.14 5.91 -10.33
N LYS A 28 12.25 5.83 -9.58
CA LYS A 28 13.32 4.84 -9.75
C LYS A 28 13.61 4.17 -8.42
N ALA A 29 14.24 2.99 -8.46
CA ALA A 29 14.62 2.29 -7.25
C ALA A 29 15.46 3.17 -6.31
N GLY A 30 15.14 3.14 -5.02
CA GLY A 30 15.78 3.95 -3.98
C GLY A 30 15.26 5.38 -3.85
N GLU A 31 14.45 5.88 -4.80
CA GLU A 31 13.75 7.17 -4.64
C GLU A 31 12.72 7.10 -3.52
N LEU A 32 12.32 8.25 -3.00
CA LEU A 32 11.38 8.39 -1.86
C LEU A 32 11.87 7.75 -0.55
N LEU A 33 13.17 7.48 -0.43
CA LEU A 33 13.75 6.90 0.78
C LEU A 33 13.56 7.83 1.99
N ALA A 34 12.80 7.34 2.98
CA ALA A 34 12.73 7.91 4.31
C ALA A 34 13.40 6.97 5.32
N PRO A 35 14.46 7.38 6.05
CA PRO A 35 15.07 6.51 7.04
C PRO A 35 14.12 6.25 8.22
N ARG A 36 14.03 5.00 8.71
CA ARG A 36 13.22 4.63 9.89
C ARG A 36 13.48 5.53 11.11
N LYS A 37 14.72 5.96 11.30
CA LYS A 37 15.08 6.89 12.39
C LYS A 37 14.34 8.22 12.26
N THR A 38 14.30 8.79 11.06
CA THR A 38 13.59 10.04 10.77
C THR A 38 12.09 9.86 10.98
N PHE A 39 11.52 8.76 10.50
CA PHE A 39 10.11 8.41 10.74
C PHE A 39 9.76 8.40 12.24
N ILE A 40 10.54 7.68 13.06
CA ILE A 40 10.34 7.62 14.52
C ILE A 40 10.51 8.99 15.17
N GLN A 41 11.49 9.79 14.72
CA GLN A 41 11.69 11.13 15.24
C GLN A 41 10.51 12.07 14.94
N ASN A 42 9.86 11.93 13.79
CA ASN A 42 8.68 12.73 13.44
C ASN A 42 7.51 12.42 14.40
N PHE A 43 7.25 11.16 14.71
CA PHE A 43 6.24 10.78 15.72
C PHE A 43 6.55 11.39 17.10
N LYS A 44 7.81 11.29 17.55
CA LYS A 44 8.23 11.87 18.83
C LYS A 44 8.08 13.38 18.87
N LYS A 45 8.46 14.08 17.79
CA LYS A 45 8.32 15.54 17.68
C LYS A 45 6.86 16.00 17.70
N ALA A 46 5.96 15.19 17.15
CA ALA A 46 4.53 15.46 17.12
C ALA A 46 3.79 15.00 18.39
N ASP A 47 4.49 14.48 19.41
CA ASP A 47 3.91 13.89 20.62
C ASP A 47 2.88 12.78 20.33
N LEU A 48 3.14 11.97 19.29
CA LEU A 48 2.29 10.86 18.87
C LEU A 48 2.83 9.51 19.35
N LYS A 49 1.92 8.59 19.67
CA LYS A 49 2.26 7.20 19.96
C LYS A 49 2.90 6.55 18.72
N ILE A 50 4.09 6.00 18.89
CA ILE A 50 4.82 5.29 17.82
C ILE A 50 4.03 4.03 17.43
N PRO A 51 3.80 3.78 16.12
CA PRO A 51 3.10 2.58 15.66
C PRO A 51 3.96 1.31 15.78
N THR A 52 3.33 0.15 15.57
CA THR A 52 4.07 -1.09 15.30
C THR A 52 4.70 -0.97 13.92
N ILE A 53 6.03 -0.91 13.87
CA ILE A 53 6.78 -0.72 12.62
C ILE A 53 7.33 -2.05 12.14
N HIS A 54 6.92 -2.45 10.95
CA HIS A 54 7.42 -3.61 10.24
C HIS A 54 8.36 -3.14 9.14
N LYS A 55 9.65 -3.41 9.31
CA LYS A 55 10.67 -3.06 8.31
C LYS A 55 10.88 -4.23 7.37
N GLY A 56 10.67 -4.01 6.07
CA GLY A 56 10.92 -5.00 5.03
C GLY A 56 10.14 -4.69 3.75
N TRP A 57 10.41 -5.45 2.70
CA TRP A 57 9.62 -5.39 1.48
C TRP A 57 8.29 -6.11 1.69
N PHE A 58 7.22 -5.64 1.03
CA PHE A 58 5.91 -6.29 1.11
C PHE A 58 5.97 -7.72 0.52
N ALA A 59 6.80 -7.94 -0.50
CA ALA A 59 7.09 -9.26 -1.08
C ALA A 59 7.55 -10.29 -0.06
N ASP A 60 8.36 -9.87 0.93
CA ASP A 60 8.91 -10.74 1.97
C ASP A 60 7.92 -11.00 3.11
N SER A 61 6.80 -10.28 3.15
CA SER A 61 5.79 -10.39 4.19
C SER A 61 4.83 -11.55 3.93
N THR A 62 4.37 -12.16 5.02
CA THR A 62 3.40 -13.24 5.05
C THR A 62 2.11 -12.79 5.74
N PRO A 63 0.99 -13.53 5.60
CA PRO A 63 -0.22 -13.23 6.35
C PRO A 63 -0.03 -13.22 7.89
N LYS A 64 1.02 -13.86 8.43
CA LYS A 64 1.29 -13.84 9.87
C LYS A 64 1.84 -12.49 10.36
N ASP A 65 2.35 -11.68 9.44
CA ASP A 65 2.98 -10.39 9.74
C ASP A 65 1.95 -9.24 9.74
N VAL A 66 0.68 -9.53 9.38
CA VAL A 66 -0.43 -8.56 9.34
C VAL A 66 -1.56 -8.89 10.33
N PRO A 67 -2.27 -7.87 10.86
CA PRO A 67 -3.35 -8.08 11.84
C PRO A 67 -4.49 -8.97 11.31
N GLU A 68 -5.15 -9.73 12.18
CA GLU A 68 -6.23 -10.66 11.81
C GLU A 68 -7.57 -9.99 11.47
N SER A 69 -7.79 -8.73 11.88
CA SER A 69 -9.07 -8.04 11.69
C SER A 69 -8.84 -6.58 11.30
N ILE A 70 -8.53 -6.36 10.03
CA ILE A 70 -8.19 -5.07 9.45
C ILE A 70 -9.48 -4.30 9.16
N ILE A 71 -9.75 -3.23 9.92
CA ILE A 71 -10.90 -2.33 9.71
C ILE A 71 -10.57 -1.18 8.74
N PHE A 72 -9.28 -0.85 8.60
CA PHE A 72 -8.80 0.19 7.72
C PHE A 72 -7.44 -0.22 7.16
N ALA A 73 -7.28 -0.15 5.84
CA ALA A 73 -6.02 -0.36 5.14
C ALA A 73 -5.78 0.81 4.19
N PHE A 74 -4.56 1.31 4.16
CA PHE A 74 -4.12 2.34 3.23
C PHE A 74 -2.88 1.80 2.52
N PHE A 75 -3.02 1.52 1.23
CA PHE A 75 -1.95 0.99 0.39
C PHE A 75 -1.39 2.10 -0.48
N ASP A 76 -0.12 2.40 -0.25
CA ASP A 76 0.59 3.54 -0.83
C ASP A 76 2.03 3.10 -1.11
N GLY A 77 2.13 2.15 -2.02
CA GLY A 77 3.40 1.54 -2.42
C GLY A 77 3.77 1.82 -3.87
N ASP A 78 3.02 2.73 -4.52
CA ASP A 78 3.15 3.26 -5.89
C ASP A 78 3.06 2.20 -7.02
N PHE A 79 3.91 1.19 -6.96
CA PHE A 79 4.12 0.19 -8.00
C PHE A 79 3.20 -1.02 -7.87
N TYR A 80 2.97 -1.66 -9.01
CA TYR A 80 2.07 -2.79 -9.16
C TYR A 80 2.36 -3.91 -8.15
N GLU A 81 3.62 -4.36 -8.05
CA GLU A 81 3.97 -5.48 -7.16
C GLU A 81 3.78 -5.08 -5.69
N SER A 82 4.11 -3.84 -5.30
CA SER A 82 3.89 -3.34 -3.94
C SER A 82 2.41 -3.38 -3.53
N ILE A 83 1.52 -2.93 -4.43
CA ILE A 83 0.07 -2.94 -4.20
C ILE A 83 -0.47 -4.38 -4.23
N ALA A 84 -0.03 -5.20 -5.19
CA ALA A 84 -0.43 -6.60 -5.29
C ALA A 84 -0.02 -7.42 -4.07
N ASP A 85 1.20 -7.21 -3.56
CA ASP A 85 1.68 -7.84 -2.34
C ASP A 85 0.89 -7.39 -1.12
N SER A 86 0.55 -6.11 -1.03
CA SER A 86 -0.30 -5.58 0.05
C SER A 86 -1.66 -6.30 0.09
N PHE A 87 -2.31 -6.47 -1.06
CA PHE A 87 -3.53 -7.26 -1.17
C PHE A 87 -3.32 -8.74 -0.81
N ARG A 88 -2.22 -9.35 -1.28
CA ARG A 88 -1.89 -10.76 -1.02
C ARG A 88 -1.73 -11.03 0.47
N VAL A 89 -0.96 -10.22 1.19
CA VAL A 89 -0.68 -10.44 2.62
C VAL A 89 -1.90 -10.17 3.49
N CYS A 90 -2.72 -9.18 3.12
CA CYS A 90 -3.96 -8.83 3.84
C CYS A 90 -5.15 -9.73 3.46
N GLY A 91 -4.99 -10.62 2.47
CA GLY A 91 -6.05 -11.48 1.97
C GLY A 91 -6.74 -12.27 3.08
N GLY A 92 -8.07 -12.18 3.15
CA GLY A 92 -8.89 -12.87 4.14
C GLY A 92 -8.91 -12.24 5.54
N LYS A 93 -8.20 -11.12 5.77
CA LYS A 93 -8.11 -10.47 7.09
C LYS A 93 -8.90 -9.16 7.20
N PHE A 94 -9.55 -8.73 6.11
CA PHE A 94 -10.40 -7.56 6.12
C PHE A 94 -11.67 -7.82 6.93
N HIS A 95 -11.93 -6.99 7.93
CA HIS A 95 -13.18 -7.01 8.67
C HIS A 95 -14.35 -6.68 7.74
N ARG A 96 -15.56 -7.19 7.99
CA ARG A 96 -16.75 -6.98 7.12
C ARG A 96 -17.11 -5.51 6.86
N LYS A 97 -16.64 -4.59 7.71
CA LYS A 97 -16.83 -3.13 7.61
C LYS A 97 -15.56 -2.40 7.19
N ALA A 98 -14.59 -3.13 6.63
CA ALA A 98 -13.31 -2.56 6.27
C ALA A 98 -13.47 -1.49 5.19
N THR A 99 -12.65 -0.46 5.30
CA THR A 99 -12.38 0.46 4.19
C THR A 99 -10.94 0.23 3.76
N ILE A 100 -10.74 -0.07 2.49
CA ILE A 100 -9.41 -0.22 1.90
C ILE A 100 -9.24 0.95 0.94
N ILE A 101 -8.20 1.73 1.14
CA ILE A 101 -7.82 2.84 0.26
C ILE A 101 -6.52 2.44 -0.43
N VAL A 102 -6.48 2.66 -1.73
CA VAL A 102 -5.25 2.54 -2.52
C VAL A 102 -4.97 3.90 -3.15
N ASP A 103 -3.81 4.47 -2.84
CA ASP A 103 -3.37 5.71 -3.49
C ASP A 103 -2.89 5.44 -4.92
N ASP A 104 -2.72 6.52 -5.69
CA ASP A 104 -2.22 6.50 -7.07
C ASP A 104 -3.05 5.70 -8.08
N TYR A 105 -4.25 5.25 -7.70
CA TYR A 105 -5.16 4.53 -8.58
C TYR A 105 -5.46 5.27 -9.90
N ALA A 106 -5.57 6.60 -9.87
CA ALA A 106 -5.76 7.42 -11.08
C ALA A 106 -4.52 8.27 -11.45
N ASN A 107 -3.32 7.85 -11.02
CA ASN A 107 -2.08 8.56 -11.32
C ASN A 107 -1.40 8.01 -12.59
N GLU A 108 -1.35 8.80 -13.65
CA GLU A 108 -0.73 8.41 -14.93
C GLU A 108 0.77 8.12 -14.82
N ALA A 109 1.45 8.70 -13.83
CA ALA A 109 2.87 8.46 -13.59
C ALA A 109 3.12 7.10 -12.89
N LEU A 110 2.10 6.54 -12.25
CA LEU A 110 2.16 5.32 -11.44
C LEU A 110 1.04 4.34 -11.83
N PRO A 111 0.98 3.89 -13.10
CA PRO A 111 -0.12 3.06 -13.59
C PRO A 111 -0.18 1.67 -12.94
N GLY A 112 0.88 1.27 -12.23
CA GLY A 112 0.96 -0.01 -11.55
C GLY A 112 -0.11 -0.17 -10.46
N ALA A 113 -0.39 0.90 -9.70
CA ALA A 113 -1.41 0.89 -8.66
C ALA A 113 -2.80 0.54 -9.22
N ALA A 114 -3.23 1.23 -10.29
CA ALA A 114 -4.49 0.97 -10.98
C ALA A 114 -4.59 -0.49 -11.44
N ARG A 115 -3.54 -0.98 -12.13
CA ARG A 115 -3.47 -2.34 -12.67
C ARG A 115 -3.58 -3.41 -11.58
N ALA A 116 -2.95 -3.19 -10.43
CA ALA A 116 -3.01 -4.11 -9.30
C ALA A 116 -4.41 -4.14 -8.68
N VAL A 117 -5.03 -2.97 -8.46
CA VAL A 117 -6.39 -2.85 -7.94
C VAL A 117 -7.39 -3.52 -8.88
N ASP A 118 -7.36 -3.21 -10.17
CA ASP A 118 -8.30 -3.75 -11.15
C ASP A 118 -8.21 -5.27 -11.25
N LYS A 119 -6.99 -5.81 -11.28
CA LYS A 119 -6.76 -7.26 -11.28
C LYS A 119 -7.27 -7.92 -10.00
N TRP A 120 -7.06 -7.29 -8.85
CA TRP A 120 -7.55 -7.83 -7.58
C TRP A 120 -9.08 -7.83 -7.52
N LEU A 121 -9.74 -6.73 -7.89
CA LEU A 121 -11.20 -6.61 -7.92
C LEU A 121 -11.84 -7.60 -8.90
N ALA A 122 -11.22 -7.85 -10.06
CA ALA A 122 -11.71 -8.83 -11.02
C ALA A 122 -11.83 -10.26 -10.43
N ASN A 123 -10.97 -10.59 -9.45
CA ASN A 123 -10.93 -11.88 -8.76
C ASN A 123 -11.68 -11.88 -7.41
N ASN A 124 -12.11 -10.71 -6.90
CA ASN A 124 -12.73 -10.57 -5.59
C ASN A 124 -14.06 -9.81 -5.71
N ARG A 125 -15.07 -10.48 -6.29
CA ARG A 125 -16.39 -9.92 -6.65
C ARG A 125 -17.25 -9.49 -5.46
N GLN A 126 -16.86 -9.86 -4.24
CA GLN A 126 -17.49 -9.40 -2.99
C GLN A 126 -17.07 -7.98 -2.59
N TYR A 127 -16.18 -7.33 -3.35
CA TYR A 127 -15.77 -5.96 -3.13
C TYR A 127 -16.26 -5.04 -4.26
N THR A 128 -16.52 -3.79 -3.90
CA THR A 128 -16.80 -2.70 -4.84
C THR A 128 -15.81 -1.58 -4.60
N SER A 129 -15.47 -0.84 -5.66
CA SER A 129 -14.64 0.36 -5.60
C SER A 129 -15.42 1.58 -6.07
N ARG A 130 -15.04 2.75 -5.54
CA ARG A 130 -15.29 4.05 -6.15
C ARG A 130 -13.98 4.83 -6.24
N THR A 131 -13.87 5.71 -7.22
CA THR A 131 -12.70 6.56 -7.38
C THR A 131 -12.98 7.94 -6.82
N GLU A 132 -12.05 8.49 -6.04
CA GLU A 132 -12.11 9.86 -5.51
C GLU A 132 -10.73 10.51 -5.66
N SER A 133 -10.61 11.52 -6.52
CA SER A 133 -9.31 12.06 -6.96
C SER A 133 -8.40 10.95 -7.49
N SER A 134 -7.19 10.76 -6.92
CA SER A 134 -6.28 9.66 -7.25
C SER A 134 -6.59 8.35 -6.54
N LEU A 135 -7.55 8.31 -5.60
CA LEU A 135 -7.76 7.18 -4.71
C LEU A 135 -8.75 6.17 -5.27
N ALA A 136 -8.46 4.87 -5.09
CA ALA A 136 -9.47 3.83 -5.09
C ALA A 136 -9.95 3.58 -3.67
N ILE A 137 -11.25 3.79 -3.42
CA ILE A 137 -11.90 3.50 -2.14
C ILE A 137 -12.73 2.23 -2.29
N ILE A 138 -12.31 1.17 -1.60
CA ILE A 138 -12.86 -0.17 -1.72
C ILE A 138 -13.60 -0.56 -0.45
N HIS A 139 -14.79 -1.13 -0.62
CA HIS A 139 -15.64 -1.66 0.44
C HIS A 139 -16.11 -3.08 0.11
N ILE A 140 -16.46 -3.83 1.15
CA ILE A 140 -17.14 -5.13 1.02
C ILE A 140 -18.63 -4.88 0.75
N LEU A 141 -19.23 -5.64 -0.17
CA LEU A 141 -20.66 -5.63 -0.48
C LEU A 141 -21.53 -6.22 0.64
#